data_AF-A0A1V5F548-F1
#
_entry.id   AF-A0A1V5F548-F1
#
_cell.length_a   1.000
_cell.length_b   1.000
_cell.length_c   1.000
_cell.angle_alpha   90.00
_cell.angle_beta   90.00
_cell.angle_gamma   90.00
#
_symmetry.space_group_name_H-M   'P 1'
#
loop_
_entity.id
_entity.type
_entity.pdbx_description
1 polymer ?
#
loop_
_entity_poly.entity_id
_entity_poly.type
_entity_poly.pdbx_seq_one_letter_code
_entity_poly.pdbx_strand_id
1 'polypeptide(L)'
;MKGKEILPTIRKINDYLKKSEKLKPIIELLDKDNFLKKTRKRCNDNLHYNYYYNVLLNDNAIYIKNRLKYLDNLEKDLDNIILQHLSLIFFLNDHYMMSSDYRDCIDLGLIPEENSQYRVDPFVQYILDKTVRENRPDLYELIKNRTEMQLT
;
A
#
# COMPACT_ATOMS: atom_id res chain seq x y z
N MET A 1 -12.89 13.69 -17.11
CA MET A 1 -12.28 14.76 -16.29
C MET A 1 -11.38 15.61 -17.19
N LYS A 2 -11.44 16.95 -17.12
CA LYS A 2 -10.72 17.85 -18.05
C LYS A 2 -9.31 18.28 -17.56
N GLY A 3 -8.72 17.60 -16.57
CA GLY A 3 -7.32 17.81 -16.14
C GLY A 3 -6.95 19.19 -15.57
N LYS A 4 -7.92 20.10 -15.43
CA LYS A 4 -7.73 21.49 -14.97
C LYS A 4 -8.13 21.71 -13.51
N GLU A 5 -8.68 20.70 -12.86
CA GLU A 5 -9.15 20.79 -11.47
C GLU A 5 -8.00 20.50 -10.50
N ILE A 6 -7.95 21.26 -9.42
CA ILE A 6 -6.97 21.06 -8.34
C ILE A 6 -7.35 19.77 -7.59
N LEU A 7 -6.35 18.95 -7.26
CA LEU A 7 -6.58 17.77 -6.43
C LEU A 7 -7.22 18.17 -5.09
N PRO A 8 -8.23 17.42 -4.63
CA PRO A 8 -8.84 17.69 -3.34
C PRO A 8 -7.80 17.70 -2.22
N THR A 9 -8.02 18.54 -1.20
CA THR A 9 -7.17 18.50 -0.02
C THR A 9 -7.25 17.13 0.63
N ILE A 10 -6.17 16.70 1.30
CA ILE A 10 -6.19 15.40 1.95
C ILE A 10 -7.34 15.24 2.96
N ARG A 11 -7.76 16.33 3.61
CA ARG A 11 -8.88 16.29 4.54
C ARG A 11 -10.13 15.83 3.81
N LYS A 12 -10.41 16.42 2.64
CA LYS A 12 -11.54 16.02 1.79
C LYS A 12 -11.40 14.57 1.31
N ILE A 13 -10.19 14.14 0.93
CA ILE A 13 -9.92 12.74 0.52
C ILE A 13 -10.20 11.79 1.68
N ASN A 14 -9.66 12.05 2.88
CA ASN A 14 -9.87 11.21 4.05
C ASN A 14 -11.34 11.17 4.47
N ASP A 15 -12.03 12.31 4.45
CA ASP A 15 -13.46 12.38 4.75
C ASP A 15 -14.28 11.55 3.76
N TYR A 16 -13.89 11.55 2.47
CA TYR A 16 -14.50 10.71 1.45
C TYR A 16 -14.25 9.22 1.70
N LEU A 17 -12.99 8.83 1.98
CA LEU A 17 -12.62 7.44 2.24
C LEU A 17 -13.33 6.87 3.46
N LYS A 18 -13.45 7.65 4.55
CA LYS A 18 -14.14 7.22 5.79
C LYS A 18 -15.65 7.07 5.64
N LYS A 19 -16.26 7.80 4.71
CA LYS A 19 -17.69 7.72 4.41
C LYS A 19 -18.03 6.62 3.41
N SER A 20 -17.03 6.04 2.74
CA SER A 20 -17.25 4.94 1.80
C SER A 20 -17.58 3.66 2.56
N GLU A 21 -18.80 3.13 2.40
CA GLU A 21 -19.17 1.84 2.99
C GLU A 21 -18.26 0.71 2.55
N LYS A 22 -17.85 0.72 1.27
CA LYS A 22 -16.87 -0.22 0.73
C LYS A 22 -15.54 -0.10 1.48
N LEU A 23 -14.93 1.09 1.56
CA LEU A 23 -13.57 1.23 2.10
C LEU A 23 -13.49 1.35 3.62
N LYS A 24 -14.60 1.60 4.30
CA LYS A 24 -14.63 1.84 5.74
C LYS A 24 -13.87 0.78 6.56
N PRO A 25 -14.05 -0.55 6.35
CA PRO A 25 -13.38 -1.55 7.17
C PRO A 25 -11.85 -1.47 7.08
N ILE A 26 -11.32 -1.28 5.86
CA ILE A 26 -9.87 -1.23 5.68
C ILE A 26 -9.29 0.11 6.12
N ILE A 27 -10.01 1.22 5.92
CA ILE A 27 -9.57 2.54 6.36
C ILE A 27 -9.53 2.62 7.89
N GLU A 28 -10.49 2.03 8.59
CA GLU A 28 -10.48 1.98 10.07
C GLU A 28 -9.27 1.22 10.62
N LEU A 29 -8.90 0.08 10.01
CA LEU A 29 -7.69 -0.66 10.40
C LEU A 29 -6.39 0.08 10.05
N LEU A 30 -6.36 0.75 8.90
CA LEU A 30 -5.23 1.58 8.48
C LEU A 30 -5.03 2.81 9.39
N ASP A 31 -6.12 3.34 9.98
CA ASP A 31 -6.05 4.51 10.86
C ASP A 31 -5.79 4.16 12.35
N LYS A 32 -6.03 2.91 12.77
CA LYS A 32 -6.05 2.47 14.18
C LYS A 32 -4.87 2.94 15.03
N ASP A 33 -3.65 2.90 14.51
CA ASP A 33 -2.43 3.20 15.28
C ASP A 33 -1.76 4.54 14.92
N ASN A 34 -2.45 5.39 14.15
CA ASN A 34 -1.92 6.63 13.59
C ASN A 34 -0.59 6.44 12.81
N PHE A 35 -0.24 5.21 12.42
CA PHE A 35 1.06 4.94 11.82
C PHE A 35 1.20 5.65 10.47
N LEU A 36 0.18 5.60 9.60
CA LEU A 36 0.13 6.35 8.34
C LEU A 36 0.20 7.85 8.55
N LYS A 37 -0.43 8.36 9.61
CA LYS A 37 -0.36 9.79 9.96
C LYS A 37 1.07 10.20 10.33
N LYS A 38 1.79 9.35 11.08
CA LYS A 38 3.20 9.56 11.43
C LYS A 38 4.11 9.47 10.21
N THR A 39 3.94 8.43 9.38
CA THR A 39 4.66 8.25 8.11
C THR A 39 4.49 9.47 7.22
N ARG A 40 3.24 9.89 7.00
CA ARG A 40 2.97 11.06 6.19
C ARG A 40 3.61 12.33 6.74
N LYS A 41 3.56 12.55 8.05
CA LYS A 41 4.21 13.71 8.66
C LYS A 41 5.71 13.70 8.38
N ARG A 42 6.38 12.55 8.55
CA ARG A 42 7.81 12.40 8.24
C ARG A 42 8.11 12.60 6.75
N CYS A 43 7.31 12.06 5.84
CA CYS A 43 7.47 12.30 4.40
C CYS A 43 7.35 13.80 4.08
N ASN A 44 6.36 14.48 4.66
CA ASN A 44 6.17 15.92 4.50
C ASN A 44 7.36 16.72 5.05
N ASP A 45 7.86 16.36 6.23
CA ASP A 45 9.01 17.03 6.86
C ASP A 45 10.32 16.84 6.08
N ASN A 46 10.48 15.70 5.40
CA ASN A 46 11.62 15.45 4.50
C ASN A 46 11.48 16.20 3.16
N LEU A 47 10.29 16.20 2.55
CA LEU A 47 10.08 16.85 1.25
C LEU A 47 10.24 18.37 1.31
N HIS A 48 9.72 18.99 2.35
CA HIS A 48 9.76 20.45 2.50
C HIS A 48 11.07 20.96 3.13
N TYR A 49 12.04 20.07 3.40
CA TYR A 49 13.25 20.40 4.16
C TYR A 49 12.94 21.24 5.40
N ASN A 50 11.84 20.89 6.10
CA ASN A 50 11.34 21.66 7.24
C ASN A 50 12.40 21.83 8.32
N TYR A 51 13.43 20.97 8.32
CA TYR A 51 14.59 21.03 9.18
C TYR A 51 15.87 20.85 8.36
N TYR A 52 16.84 21.75 8.55
CA TYR A 52 18.20 21.63 7.98
C TYR A 52 18.82 20.26 8.30
N TYR A 53 18.51 19.72 9.48
CA TYR A 53 18.86 18.37 9.90
C TYR A 53 18.51 17.28 8.86
N ASN A 54 17.34 17.37 8.21
CA ASN A 54 16.89 16.36 7.24
C ASN A 54 17.76 16.37 5.96
N VAL A 55 18.26 17.54 5.54
CA VAL A 55 19.19 17.66 4.41
C VAL A 55 20.50 16.93 4.72
N LEU A 56 21.02 17.13 5.93
CA LEU A 56 22.33 16.60 6.34
C LEU A 56 22.32 15.09 6.58
N LEU A 57 21.15 14.44 6.69
CA LEU A 57 21.06 13.00 6.89
C LEU A 57 21.72 12.22 5.74
N ASN A 58 21.71 12.76 4.53
CA ASN A 58 22.28 12.16 3.33
C ASN A 58 23.79 12.40 3.16
N ASP A 59 24.40 13.27 3.98
CA ASP A 59 25.82 13.60 3.89
C ASP A 59 26.65 12.68 4.80
N ASN A 60 27.42 11.77 4.20
CA ASN A 60 28.25 10.83 4.93
C ASN A 60 29.51 11.45 5.58
N ALA A 61 29.89 12.67 5.20
CA ALA A 61 31.03 13.38 5.78
C ALA A 61 30.71 14.02 7.14
N ILE A 62 29.42 14.28 7.42
CA ILE A 62 28.97 14.89 8.67
C ILE A 62 28.57 13.78 9.65
N TYR A 63 29.02 13.86 10.90
CA TYR A 63 28.54 12.97 11.96
C TYR A 63 27.19 13.46 12.49
N ILE A 64 26.18 12.60 12.41
CA ILE A 64 24.86 12.85 12.98
C ILE A 64 24.52 11.76 13.98
N LYS A 65 24.31 12.17 15.24
CA LYS A 65 23.87 11.26 16.30
C LYS A 65 22.55 10.59 15.88
N ASN A 66 22.50 9.27 16.01
CA ASN A 66 21.36 8.42 15.66
C ASN A 66 20.99 8.36 14.17
N ARG A 67 21.86 8.73 13.22
CA ARG A 67 21.57 8.66 11.76
C ARG A 67 20.92 7.35 11.34
N LEU A 68 21.49 6.21 11.75
CA LEU A 68 20.98 4.88 11.39
C LEU A 68 19.51 4.74 11.78
N LYS A 69 19.14 5.14 12.99
CA LYS A 69 17.73 5.12 13.45
C LYS A 69 16.82 5.98 12.56
N TYR A 70 17.30 7.10 12.01
CA TYR A 70 16.51 7.90 11.08
C TYR A 70 16.33 7.20 9.74
N LEU A 71 17.39 6.57 9.21
CA LEU A 71 17.33 5.78 7.98
C LEU A 71 16.42 4.56 8.14
N ASP A 72 16.51 3.83 9.27
CA ASP A 72 15.60 2.72 9.59
C ASP A 72 14.13 3.16 9.65
N ASN A 73 13.86 4.40 10.08
CA ASN A 73 12.50 4.95 10.08
C ASN A 73 12.03 5.33 8.67
N LEU A 74 12.93 5.77 7.80
CA LEU A 74 12.61 6.05 6.39
C LEU A 74 12.31 4.77 5.62
N GLU A 75 13.08 3.71 5.87
CA GLU A 75 12.79 2.37 5.33
C GLU A 75 11.38 1.91 5.75
N LYS A 76 11.08 1.98 7.05
CA LYS A 76 9.73 1.68 7.55
C LYS A 76 8.64 2.57 6.95
N ASP A 77 8.95 3.82 6.61
CA ASP A 77 8.00 4.70 5.95
C ASP A 77 7.69 4.25 4.53
N LEU A 78 8.68 3.77 3.79
CA LEU A 78 8.49 3.16 2.47
C LEU A 78 7.62 1.90 2.59
N ASP A 79 7.92 1.01 3.53
CA ASP A 79 7.13 -0.20 3.77
C ASP A 79 5.67 0.14 4.05
N ASN A 80 5.41 1.15 4.88
CA ASN A 80 4.06 1.59 5.21
C ASN A 80 3.29 2.15 4.01
N ILE A 81 3.98 2.85 3.09
CA ILE A 81 3.37 3.36 1.86
C ILE A 81 2.99 2.20 0.93
N ILE A 82 3.89 1.24 0.75
CA ILE A 82 3.64 0.06 -0.09
C ILE A 82 2.53 -0.80 0.51
N LEU A 83 2.56 -1.04 1.82
CA LEU A 83 1.52 -1.73 2.56
C LEU A 83 0.15 -1.07 2.36
N GLN A 84 0.06 0.25 2.53
CA GLN A 84 -1.19 1.00 2.31
C GLN A 84 -1.68 0.84 0.87
N HIS A 85 -0.77 0.97 -0.09
CA HIS A 85 -1.11 0.90 -1.51
C HIS A 85 -1.66 -0.46 -1.90
N LEU A 86 -0.94 -1.54 -1.57
CA LEU A 86 -1.35 -2.91 -1.84
C LEU A 86 -2.67 -3.24 -1.15
N SER A 87 -2.79 -2.89 0.13
CA SER A 87 -4.01 -3.07 0.91
C SER A 87 -5.22 -2.45 0.21
N LEU A 88 -5.11 -1.19 -0.24
CA LEU A 88 -6.20 -0.49 -0.90
C LEU A 88 -6.51 -1.04 -2.29
N ILE A 89 -5.52 -1.44 -3.09
CA ILE A 89 -5.78 -2.00 -4.43
C ILE A 89 -6.48 -3.35 -4.31
N PHE A 90 -5.99 -4.25 -3.45
CA PHE A 90 -6.69 -5.51 -3.17
C PHE A 90 -8.13 -5.25 -2.69
N PHE A 91 -8.34 -4.23 -1.87
CA PHE A 91 -9.68 -3.88 -1.41
C PHE A 91 -10.55 -3.17 -2.46
N LEU A 92 -9.98 -2.62 -3.53
CA LEU A 92 -10.74 -1.92 -4.57
C LEU A 92 -11.03 -2.82 -5.77
N ASN A 93 -9.98 -3.44 -6.30
CA ASN A 93 -9.93 -4.21 -7.54
C ASN A 93 -8.94 -5.37 -7.36
N ASP A 94 -9.33 -6.37 -6.60
CA ASP A 94 -8.54 -7.58 -6.34
C ASP A 94 -8.18 -8.36 -7.60
N HIS A 95 -9.07 -8.41 -8.60
CA HIS A 95 -8.80 -9.05 -9.89
C HIS A 95 -7.59 -8.47 -10.66
N TYR A 96 -7.07 -7.29 -10.29
CA TYR A 96 -5.80 -6.79 -10.84
C TYR A 96 -4.59 -7.61 -10.40
N MET A 97 -4.76 -8.46 -9.38
CA MET A 97 -3.76 -9.33 -8.81
C MET A 97 -3.81 -10.75 -9.39
N MET A 98 -4.73 -10.98 -10.33
CA MET A 98 -4.92 -12.26 -11.00
C MET A 98 -3.70 -12.64 -11.85
N SER A 99 -3.34 -13.92 -11.84
CA SER A 99 -2.34 -14.49 -12.75
C SER A 99 -2.75 -14.28 -14.22
N SER A 100 -1.76 -14.14 -15.10
CA SER A 100 -2.05 -14.03 -16.54
C SER A 100 -2.58 -15.32 -17.14
N ASP A 101 -2.36 -16.48 -16.50
CA ASP A 101 -2.71 -17.81 -17.01
C ASP A 101 -4.12 -17.87 -17.63
N TYR A 102 -5.12 -17.38 -16.89
CA TYR A 102 -6.50 -17.36 -17.36
C TYR A 102 -6.66 -16.52 -18.64
N ARG A 103 -6.04 -15.34 -18.66
CA ARG A 103 -6.14 -14.41 -19.79
C ARG A 103 -5.38 -14.93 -21.00
N ASP A 104 -4.19 -15.49 -20.78
CA ASP A 104 -3.34 -16.06 -21.82
C ASP A 104 -4.04 -17.24 -22.49
N CYS A 105 -4.72 -18.12 -21.73
CA CYS A 105 -5.53 -19.18 -22.31
C CYS A 105 -6.62 -18.63 -23.25
N ILE A 106 -7.37 -17.61 -22.81
CA ILE A 106 -8.44 -16.99 -23.61
C ILE A 106 -7.88 -16.34 -24.87
N ASP A 107 -6.78 -15.60 -24.76
CA ASP A 107 -6.17 -14.91 -25.89
C ASP A 107 -5.59 -15.88 -26.94
N LEU A 108 -5.22 -17.10 -26.52
CA LEU A 108 -4.80 -18.21 -27.38
C LEU A 108 -5.96 -19.09 -27.89
N GLY A 109 -7.21 -18.82 -27.48
CA GLY A 109 -8.37 -19.65 -27.84
C GLY A 109 -8.40 -21.02 -27.15
N LEU A 110 -7.66 -21.18 -26.05
CA LEU A 110 -7.65 -22.37 -25.20
C LEU A 110 -8.76 -22.28 -24.15
N ILE A 111 -9.19 -23.43 -23.63
CA ILE A 111 -10.12 -23.49 -22.49
C ILE A 111 -9.29 -23.31 -21.21
N PRO A 112 -9.51 -22.25 -20.42
CA PRO A 112 -8.80 -22.05 -19.17
C PRO A 112 -9.13 -23.15 -18.15
N GLU A 113 -8.19 -23.43 -17.26
CA GLU A 113 -8.43 -24.33 -16.13
C GLU A 113 -9.54 -23.78 -15.23
N GLU A 114 -10.33 -24.67 -14.63
CA GLU A 114 -11.41 -24.29 -13.73
C GLU A 114 -10.87 -23.42 -12.57
N ASN A 115 -11.56 -22.31 -12.31
CA ASN A 115 -11.23 -21.32 -11.27
C ASN A 115 -9.85 -20.63 -11.43
N SER A 116 -9.18 -20.76 -12.57
CA SER A 116 -7.91 -20.08 -12.82
C SER A 116 -8.02 -18.55 -12.81
N GLN A 117 -9.22 -17.99 -13.04
CA GLN A 117 -9.50 -16.56 -12.92
C GLN A 117 -9.38 -15.99 -11.50
N TYR A 118 -9.33 -16.86 -10.48
CA TYR A 118 -9.17 -16.44 -9.08
C TYR A 118 -7.74 -16.66 -8.58
N ARG A 119 -6.85 -17.25 -9.39
CA ARG A 119 -5.46 -17.46 -8.99
C ARG A 119 -4.72 -16.14 -8.95
N VAL A 120 -3.97 -15.92 -7.88
CA VAL A 120 -3.12 -14.74 -7.73
C VAL A 120 -1.76 -15.03 -8.34
N ASP A 121 -1.19 -14.03 -9.01
CA ASP A 121 0.18 -14.11 -9.52
C ASP A 121 1.18 -14.41 -8.37
N PRO A 122 2.11 -15.36 -8.52
CA PRO A 122 3.03 -15.75 -7.44
C PRO A 122 3.86 -14.60 -6.87
N PHE A 123 4.27 -13.65 -7.71
CA PHE A 123 5.02 -12.49 -7.26
C PHE A 123 4.14 -11.52 -6.46
N VAL A 124 2.88 -11.36 -6.86
CA VAL A 124 1.91 -10.57 -6.09
C VAL A 124 1.67 -11.20 -4.72
N GLN A 125 1.49 -12.52 -4.64
CA GLN A 125 1.37 -13.22 -3.36
C GLN A 125 2.62 -13.01 -2.48
N TYR A 126 3.81 -13.15 -3.04
CA TYR A 126 5.06 -12.91 -2.34
C TYR A 126 5.15 -11.50 -1.74
N ILE A 127 4.85 -10.47 -2.55
CA ILE A 127 4.87 -9.08 -2.07
C ILE A 127 3.80 -8.85 -1.01
N LEU A 128 2.58 -9.36 -1.19
CA LEU A 128 1.51 -9.24 -0.22
C LEU A 128 1.94 -9.84 1.14
N ASP A 129 2.64 -10.97 1.11
CA ASP A 129 3.09 -11.65 2.32
C ASP A 129 4.18 -10.86 3.04
N LYS A 130 5.20 -10.44 2.29
CA LYS A 130 6.32 -9.66 2.83
C LYS A 130 5.92 -8.30 3.37
N THR A 131 4.96 -7.65 2.73
CA THR A 131 4.59 -6.27 3.07
C THR A 131 3.40 -6.19 4.01
N VAL A 132 2.33 -6.96 3.76
CA VAL A 132 1.08 -6.87 4.52
C VAL A 132 0.99 -7.99 5.55
N ARG A 133 1.15 -9.26 5.19
CA ARG A 133 0.96 -10.38 6.12
C ARG A 133 1.93 -10.33 7.29
N GLU A 134 3.22 -10.13 7.02
CA GLU A 134 4.27 -10.10 8.05
C GLU A 134 4.14 -8.89 8.98
N ASN A 135 3.75 -7.72 8.46
CA ASN A 135 3.74 -6.47 9.22
C ASN A 135 2.38 -6.11 9.83
N ARG A 136 1.28 -6.50 9.18
CA ARG A 136 -0.11 -6.22 9.56
C ARG A 136 -1.02 -7.42 9.25
N PRO A 137 -0.90 -8.51 10.04
CA PRO A 137 -1.75 -9.70 9.86
C PRO A 137 -3.25 -9.38 9.89
N ASP A 138 -3.67 -8.39 10.69
CA ASP A 138 -5.05 -7.94 10.78
C ASP A 138 -5.59 -7.36 9.45
N LEU A 139 -4.75 -6.63 8.71
CA LEU A 139 -5.11 -6.16 7.36
C LEU A 139 -5.14 -7.31 6.36
N TYR A 140 -4.18 -8.22 6.45
CA TYR A 140 -4.12 -9.39 5.57
C TYR A 140 -5.37 -10.26 5.71
N GLU A 141 -5.79 -10.57 6.95
CA GLU A 141 -7.01 -11.34 7.21
C GLU A 141 -8.26 -10.61 6.71
N LEU A 142 -8.34 -9.29 6.85
CA LEU A 142 -9.45 -8.52 6.30
C LEU A 142 -9.50 -8.62 4.76
N ILE A 143 -8.34 -8.52 4.10
CA ILE A 143 -8.25 -8.66 2.63
C ILE A 143 -8.67 -10.07 2.22
N LYS A 144 -8.11 -11.10 2.85
CA LYS A 144 -8.37 -12.51 2.56
C LYS A 144 -9.84 -12.89 2.71
N ASN A 145 -10.52 -12.37 3.73
CA ASN A 145 -11.94 -12.66 3.96
C ASN A 145 -12.89 -11.94 2.99
N ARG A 146 -12.40 -10.95 2.25
CA ARG A 146 -13.23 -10.05 1.43
C ARG A 146 -12.96 -10.19 -0.07
N THR A 147 -11.80 -10.70 -0.45
CA THR A 147 -11.46 -10.96 -1.86
C THR A 147 -11.99 -12.32 -2.31
N GLU A 148 -12.32 -12.43 -3.60
CA GLU A 148 -12.58 -13.73 -4.24
C GLU A 148 -11.29 -14.41 -4.71
N MET A 149 -10.17 -13.68 -4.70
CA MET A 149 -8.86 -14.17 -5.11
C MET A 149 -8.34 -15.23 -4.12
N GLN A 150 -7.71 -16.27 -4.66
CA GLN A 150 -7.15 -17.38 -3.91
C GLN A 150 -5.81 -16.98 -3.28
N LEU A 151 -5.90 -16.33 -2.11
CA LEU A 151 -4.75 -16.00 -1.29
C LEU A 151 -4.36 -17.19 -0.38
N THR A 152 -3.06 -17.49 -0.36
CA THR A 152 -2.50 -18.66 0.35
C THR A 152 -2.04 -18.33 1.76
#